data_AF-A0A5M9UG93-F1
#
_entry.id   AF-A0A5M9UG93-F1
#
_cell.length_a   1.000
_cell.length_b   1.000
_cell.length_c   1.000
_cell.angle_alpha   90.00
_cell.angle_beta   90.00
_cell.angle_gamma   90.00
#
_symmetry.space_group_name_H-M   'P 1'
#
loop_
_entity.id
_entity.type
_entity.pdbx_description
1 polymer ?
#
loop_
_entity_poly.entity_id
_entity_poly.type
_entity_poly.pdbx_seq_one_letter_code
_entity_poly.pdbx_strand_id
1 'polypeptide(L)'
;MITEPFTVNYGAKVPLKFEPYVIDNYVREDFLSVIYDHVRRNVVMSTAIKMEDARLYRLIEKTAISICKEYSPTKNYGITKAEIRAAILALINHYKGEITK
;
A
#
# COMPACT_ATOMS: atom_id res chain seq x y z
N MET A 1 -11.23 2.52 2.48
CA MET A 1 -9.98 3.14 1.97
C MET A 1 -9.52 4.17 2.98
N ILE A 2 -8.22 4.45 3.11
CA ILE A 2 -7.73 5.47 4.05
C ILE A 2 -8.25 6.85 3.61
N THR A 3 -8.87 7.59 4.53
CA THR A 3 -9.54 8.87 4.26
C THR A 3 -8.67 10.09 4.52
N GLU A 4 -7.69 9.99 5.43
CA GLU A 4 -6.79 11.09 5.81
C GLU A 4 -5.32 10.65 5.75
N PRO A 5 -4.38 11.53 5.35
CA PRO A 5 -2.96 11.25 5.41
C PRO A 5 -2.49 11.03 6.85
N PHE A 6 -1.63 10.04 7.06
CA PHE A 6 -1.01 9.81 8.36
C PHE A 6 0.42 9.29 8.23
N THR A 7 1.12 9.25 9.36
CA THR A 7 2.51 8.79 9.43
C THR A 7 2.69 7.81 10.58
N VAL A 8 3.43 6.73 10.34
CA VAL A 8 3.69 5.70 11.35
C VAL A 8 5.19 5.60 11.65
N ASN A 9 5.53 5.63 12.93
CA ASN A 9 6.85 5.21 13.39
C ASN A 9 6.83 3.68 13.65
N TYR A 10 7.66 2.96 12.90
CA TYR A 10 7.70 1.49 12.91
C TYR A 10 9.10 0.93 13.27
N GLY A 11 9.91 1.75 13.95
CA GLY A 11 11.27 1.40 14.34
C GLY A 11 12.30 1.51 13.21
N ALA A 12 12.02 2.32 12.18
CA ALA A 12 12.98 2.71 11.16
C ALA A 12 13.38 4.19 11.32
N LYS A 13 14.51 4.58 10.71
CA LYS A 13 15.03 5.96 10.78
C LYS A 13 14.07 7.02 10.25
N VAL A 14 13.27 6.67 9.24
CA VAL A 14 12.30 7.59 8.63
C VAL A 14 10.90 7.01 8.83
N PRO A 15 9.97 7.78 9.43
CA PRO A 15 8.58 7.37 9.55
C PRO A 15 7.93 7.09 8.19
N LEU A 16 6.98 6.15 8.19
CA LEU A 16 6.28 5.74 6.98
C LEU A 16 5.06 6.63 6.76
N LYS A 17 5.08 7.44 5.71
CA LYS A 17 3.94 8.28 5.30
C LYS A 17 2.96 7.49 4.42
N PHE A 18 1.68 7.70 4.69
CA PHE A 18 0.53 7.20 3.94
C PHE A 18 -0.31 8.37 3.44
N GLU A 19 -0.77 8.29 2.19
CA GLU A 19 -1.64 9.28 1.56
C GLU A 19 -2.86 8.57 0.96
N PRO A 20 -4.07 9.18 0.97
CA PRO A 20 -5.24 8.58 0.35
C PRO A 20 -5.00 8.27 -1.13
N TYR A 21 -5.35 7.06 -1.55
CA TYR A 21 -5.35 6.70 -2.96
C TYR A 21 -6.68 7.15 -3.57
N VAL A 22 -6.68 8.28 -4.28
CA VAL A 22 -7.89 8.81 -4.93
C VAL A 22 -8.03 8.21 -6.32
N ILE A 23 -9.22 7.69 -6.66
CA ILE A 23 -9.56 7.22 -8.00
C ILE A 23 -10.39 8.32 -8.68
N ASP A 24 -9.74 9.18 -9.45
CA ASP A 24 -10.36 10.29 -10.17
C ASP A 24 -10.37 10.08 -11.70
N ASN A 25 -9.74 9.00 -12.19
CA ASN A 25 -9.67 8.64 -13.59
C ASN A 25 -9.38 7.13 -13.77
N TYR A 26 -9.57 6.65 -15.01
CA TYR A 26 -9.39 5.23 -15.38
C TYR A 26 -7.95 4.74 -15.19
N VAL A 27 -6.94 5.59 -15.42
CA VAL A 27 -5.52 5.20 -15.26
C VAL A 27 -5.23 4.82 -13.81
N ARG A 28 -5.79 5.56 -12.86
CA ARG A 28 -5.62 5.29 -11.43
C ARG A 28 -6.42 4.09 -10.97
N GLU A 29 -7.58 3.83 -11.58
CA GLU A 29 -8.37 2.62 -11.35
C GLU A 29 -7.62 1.36 -11.85
N ASP A 30 -7.11 1.39 -13.08
CA ASP A 30 -6.33 0.31 -13.68
C ASP A 30 -5.06 0.05 -12.85
N PHE A 31 -4.37 1.10 -12.44
CA PHE A 31 -3.16 0.95 -11.63
C PHE A 31 -3.45 0.41 -10.23
N LEU A 32 -4.64 0.66 -9.66
CA LEU A 32 -5.03 0.05 -8.39
C LEU A 32 -5.12 -1.48 -8.53
N SER A 33 -5.65 -1.96 -9.65
CA SER A 33 -5.67 -3.40 -9.96
C SER A 33 -4.25 -3.96 -10.08
N VAL A 34 -3.33 -3.23 -10.71
CA VAL A 34 -1.90 -3.60 -10.77
C VAL A 34 -1.28 -3.71 -9.37
N ILE A 35 -1.57 -2.76 -8.47
CA ILE A 35 -1.10 -2.83 -7.08
C ILE A 35 -1.63 -4.10 -6.42
N TYR A 36 -2.93 -4.38 -6.53
CA TYR A 36 -3.55 -5.54 -5.89
C TYR A 36 -3.01 -6.86 -6.42
N ASP A 37 -2.83 -6.99 -7.74
CA ASP A 37 -2.26 -8.19 -8.34
C ASP A 37 -0.78 -8.36 -7.98
N HIS A 38 -0.01 -7.28 -7.90
CA HIS A 38 1.36 -7.33 -7.40
C HIS A 38 1.41 -7.84 -5.96
N VAL A 39 0.55 -7.32 -5.09
CA VAL A 39 0.47 -7.72 -3.70
C VAL A 39 0.06 -9.19 -3.57
N ARG A 40 -0.97 -9.65 -4.30
CA ARG A 40 -1.43 -11.04 -4.27
C ARG A 40 -0.36 -12.04 -4.72
N ARG A 41 0.47 -11.67 -5.70
CA ARG A 41 1.58 -12.53 -6.19
C ARG A 41 2.77 -12.60 -5.23
N ASN A 42 3.04 -11.53 -4.50
CA ASN A 42 4.28 -11.38 -3.72
C ASN A 42 4.09 -11.46 -2.20
N VAL A 43 2.85 -11.42 -1.71
CA VAL A 43 2.54 -11.39 -0.28
C VAL A 43 1.57 -12.51 0.07
N VAL A 44 1.98 -13.35 1.01
CA VAL A 44 1.10 -14.37 1.59
C VAL A 44 0.13 -13.71 2.58
N MET A 45 -1.10 -13.44 2.15
CA MET A 45 -2.10 -12.70 2.94
C MET A 45 -2.33 -13.32 4.33
N SER A 46 -2.42 -14.65 4.42
CA SER A 46 -2.65 -15.37 5.68
C SER A 46 -1.54 -15.16 6.72
N THR A 47 -0.32 -14.86 6.27
CA THR A 47 0.79 -14.45 7.13
C THR A 47 0.71 -12.96 7.44
N ALA A 48 0.49 -12.12 6.43
CA ALA A 48 0.47 -10.67 6.58
C ALA A 48 -0.58 -10.18 7.59
N ILE A 49 -1.79 -10.77 7.59
CA ILE A 49 -2.85 -10.37 8.52
C ILE A 49 -2.54 -10.70 9.99
N LYS A 50 -1.62 -11.62 10.26
CA LYS A 50 -1.20 -12.05 11.61
C LYS A 50 0.09 -11.37 12.08
N MET A 51 0.69 -10.52 11.25
CA MET A 51 1.93 -9.84 11.60
C MET A 51 1.71 -8.74 12.64
N GLU A 52 2.68 -8.60 13.55
CA GLU A 52 2.80 -7.40 14.38
C GLU A 52 3.02 -6.15 13.51
N ASP A 53 2.50 -5.01 13.97
CA ASP A 53 2.47 -3.75 13.24
C ASP A 53 3.83 -3.36 12.64
N ALA A 54 4.91 -3.43 13.43
CA ALA A 54 6.23 -3.06 12.95
C ALA A 54 6.72 -3.92 11.77
N ARG A 55 6.42 -5.24 11.78
CA ARG A 55 6.75 -6.13 10.66
C ARG A 55 5.82 -5.92 9.47
N LEU A 56 4.54 -5.66 9.73
CA LEU A 56 3.57 -5.35 8.69
C LEU A 56 3.97 -4.09 7.93
N TYR A 57 4.35 -3.01 8.61
CA TYR A 57 4.80 -1.78 7.96
C TYR A 57 6.12 -1.95 7.19
N ARG A 58 7.03 -2.81 7.66
CA ARG A 58 8.23 -3.21 6.88
C ARG A 58 7.87 -3.94 5.61
N LEU A 59 6.90 -4.86 5.68
CA LEU A 59 6.40 -5.59 4.51
C LEU A 59 5.77 -4.63 3.50
N ILE A 60 4.87 -3.75 3.96
CA ILE A 60 4.22 -2.73 3.13
C ILE A 60 5.27 -1.86 2.41
N GLU A 61 6.30 -1.37 3.13
CA GLU A 61 7.34 -0.55 2.51
C GLU A 61 8.14 -1.33 1.45
N LYS A 62 8.52 -2.58 1.73
CA LYS A 62 9.23 -3.42 0.77
C LYS A 62 8.39 -3.66 -0.49
N THR A 63 7.11 -3.97 -0.32
CA THR A 63 6.19 -4.19 -1.44
C THR A 63 5.97 -2.92 -2.26
N ALA A 64 5.79 -1.77 -1.60
CA ALA A 64 5.67 -0.48 -2.27
C ALA A 64 6.94 -0.13 -3.06
N ILE A 65 8.13 -0.36 -2.51
CA ILE A 65 9.40 -0.19 -3.23
C ILE A 65 9.47 -1.11 -4.45
N SER A 66 9.03 -2.36 -4.34
CA SER A 66 9.00 -3.31 -5.47
C SER A 66 8.12 -2.78 -6.60
N ILE A 67 6.91 -2.31 -6.28
CA ILE A 67 5.98 -1.73 -7.27
C ILE A 67 6.62 -0.49 -7.91
N CYS A 68 7.25 0.39 -7.11
CA CYS A 68 7.90 1.57 -7.64
C CYS A 68 9.04 1.25 -8.62
N LYS A 69 9.81 0.20 -8.35
CA LYS A 69 10.90 -0.25 -9.23
C LYS A 69 10.40 -0.85 -10.53
N GLU A 70 9.32 -1.60 -10.48
CA GLU A 70 8.79 -2.32 -11.65
C GLU A 70 7.99 -1.40 -12.57
N TYR A 71 7.15 -0.52 -12.02
CA TYR A 71 6.17 0.22 -12.80
C TYR A 71 6.45 1.73 -12.92
N SER A 72 7.43 2.27 -12.17
CA SER A 72 7.72 3.71 -12.12
C SER A 72 6.47 4.61 -11.99
N PRO A 73 5.55 4.32 -11.05
CA PRO A 73 4.20 4.86 -11.01
C PRO A 73 4.13 6.39 -10.89
N THR A 74 5.08 6.98 -10.17
CA THR A 74 5.14 8.44 -10.01
C THR A 74 5.46 9.14 -11.33
N LYS A 75 6.40 8.57 -12.11
CA LYS A 75 6.79 9.13 -13.41
C LYS A 75 5.70 8.90 -14.47
N ASN A 76 5.07 7.73 -14.46
CA ASN A 76 4.16 7.31 -15.52
C ASN A 76 2.70 7.75 -15.27
N TYR A 77 2.28 7.85 -14.01
CA TYR A 77 0.87 8.01 -13.63
C TYR A 77 0.64 9.06 -12.52
N GLY A 78 1.69 9.73 -12.04
CA GLY A 78 1.59 10.68 -10.93
C GLY A 78 1.23 10.04 -9.58
N ILE A 79 1.29 8.71 -9.46
CA ILE A 79 0.94 7.97 -8.24
C ILE A 79 2.16 7.91 -7.32
N THR A 80 2.03 8.41 -6.09
CA THR A 80 3.12 8.47 -5.12
C THR A 80 3.30 7.13 -4.40
N LYS A 81 4.50 6.90 -3.86
CA LYS A 81 4.76 5.73 -3.01
C LYS A 81 3.89 5.74 -1.74
N ALA A 82 3.53 6.90 -1.21
CA ALA A 82 2.68 7.00 -0.03
C ALA A 82 1.24 6.53 -0.32
N GLU A 83 0.72 6.83 -1.50
CA GLU A 83 -0.57 6.32 -1.98
C GLU A 83 -0.55 4.81 -2.19
N ILE A 84 0.54 4.28 -2.76
CA ILE A 84 0.71 2.83 -2.95
C ILE A 84 0.69 2.10 -1.60
N ARG A 85 1.41 2.61 -0.59
CA ARG A 85 1.38 2.04 0.77
C ARG A 85 -0.03 2.02 1.35
N ALA A 86 -0.81 3.08 1.13
CA ALA A 86 -2.19 3.16 1.59
C ALA A 86 -3.09 2.14 0.91
N ALA A 87 -2.94 1.95 -0.41
CA ALA A 87 -3.65 0.92 -1.16
C ALA A 87 -3.31 -0.49 -0.67
N ILE A 88 -2.03 -0.78 -0.39
CA ILE A 88 -1.59 -2.07 0.16
C ILE A 88 -2.19 -2.29 1.55
N LEU A 89 -2.12 -1.29 2.44
CA LEU A 89 -2.68 -1.40 3.79
C LEU A 89 -4.19 -1.61 3.76
N ALA A 90 -4.91 -0.88 2.92
CA ALA A 90 -6.35 -1.03 2.75
C ALA A 90 -6.72 -2.46 2.27
N LEU A 91 -5.94 -3.02 1.33
CA LEU A 91 -6.13 -4.40 0.88
C LEU A 91 -5.93 -5.39 2.04
N ILE A 92 -4.86 -5.25 2.83
CA ILE A 92 -4.60 -6.15 3.96
C ILE A 92 -5.70 -6.04 5.02
N ASN A 93 -6.16 -4.83 5.34
CA ASN A 93 -7.24 -4.61 6.31
C ASN A 93 -8.57 -5.20 5.80
N HIS A 94 -8.84 -5.11 4.50
CA HIS A 94 -9.98 -5.80 3.89
C HIS A 94 -9.92 -7.32 4.14
N TYR A 95 -8.75 -7.96 3.98
CA TYR A 95 -8.57 -9.38 4.31
C TYR A 95 -8.67 -9.70 5.82
N LYS A 96 -8.42 -8.73 6.70
CA LYS A 96 -8.66 -8.87 8.15
C LYS A 96 -10.14 -8.81 8.53
N GLY A 97 -11.02 -8.40 7.60
CA GLY A 97 -12.42 -8.06 7.92
C GLY A 97 -12.56 -6.67 8.54
N GLU A 98 -11.50 -5.87 8.56
CA GLU A 98 -11.54 -4.47 8.98
C GLU A 98 -12.06 -3.64 7.80
N ILE A 99 -13.35 -3.30 7.82
CA ILE A 99 -13.91 -2.34 6.87
C ILE A 99 -13.29 -0.97 7.21
N THR A 100 -12.30 -0.54 6.43
CA THR A 100 -11.76 0.82 6.49
C THR A 100 -12.84 1.78 6.01
N LYS A 101 -13.62 2.30 6.97
CA LYS A 101 -14.58 3.40 6.80
C LYS A 101 -13.86 4.71 6.47
#